data_AF-A0A816HSR7-F1
#
_entry.id   AF-A0A816HSR7-F1
#
_cell.length_a   1.000
_cell.length_b   1.000
_cell.length_c   1.000
_cell.angle_alpha   90.00
_cell.angle_beta   90.00
_cell.angle_gamma   90.00
#
_symmetry.space_group_name_H-M   'P 1'
#
loop_
_entity.id
_entity.type
_entity.pdbx_description
1 polymer ?
#
loop_
_entity_poly.entity_id
_entity_poly.type
_entity_poly.pdbx_seq_one_letter_code
_entity_poly.pdbx_strand_id
1 'polypeptide(L)'
;SNTKNFIINQPPANGSCSIDPLNGTITTLFTVTCLNWFDTNGIKDYSLYTWTTDPTQRTMIVFSPVSTFQVRLPSGNNETSLVNIIIVIRDLFDCTTELSMSSISVTVNLADITDFINVLQAPSTEANNNQFVQLLSS
;
A
#
# COMPACT_ATOMS: atom_id res chain seq x y z
N SER A 1 24.95 23.68 39.89
CA SER A 1 24.48 23.79 38.49
C SER A 1 23.72 22.51 38.18
N ASN A 2 22.39 22.56 38.09
CA ASN A 2 21.59 21.38 37.73
C ASN A 2 21.45 21.35 36.21
N THR A 3 22.25 20.53 35.55
CA THR A 3 22.11 20.23 34.13
C THR A 3 20.79 19.49 33.93
N LYS A 4 19.86 20.09 33.18
CA LYS A 4 18.63 19.40 32.75
C LYS A 4 19.00 18.44 31.62
N ASN A 5 18.94 17.14 31.89
CA ASN A 5 19.04 16.13 30.85
C ASN A 5 17.72 16.06 30.10
N PHE A 6 17.72 16.53 28.85
CA PHE A 6 16.62 16.28 27.93
C PHE A 6 16.82 14.91 27.31
N ILE A 7 15.85 14.01 27.48
CA ILE A 7 15.83 12.73 26.77
C ILE A 7 15.07 12.97 25.47
N ILE A 8 15.74 12.79 24.35
CA ILE A 8 15.14 12.88 23.01
C ILE A 8 14.62 11.49 22.65
N ASN A 9 13.35 11.42 22.24
CA ASN A 9 12.73 10.18 21.79
C ASN A 9 13.53 9.55 20.63
N GLN A 10 13.63 8.22 20.63
CA GLN A 10 14.33 7.47 19.59
C GLN A 10 13.30 6.79 18.68
N PRO A 11 13.59 6.60 17.38
CA PRO A 11 12.66 5.95 16.49
C PRO A 11 12.59 4.43 16.73
N PRO A 12 11.50 3.77 16.28
CA PRO A 12 11.38 2.31 16.31
C PRO A 12 12.56 1.59 15.65
N ALA A 13 13.03 0.49 16.24
CA ALA A 13 14.21 -0.23 15.75
C ALA A 13 14.05 -1.76 15.79
N ASN A 14 15.03 -2.46 15.20
CA ASN A 14 15.22 -3.92 15.25
C ASN A 14 14.13 -4.79 14.62
N GLY A 15 13.16 -4.19 13.94
CA GLY A 15 12.13 -4.91 13.22
C GLY A 15 12.45 -5.17 11.75
N SER A 16 11.58 -5.93 11.12
CA SER A 16 11.61 -6.21 9.68
C SER A 16 10.20 -6.33 9.15
N CYS A 17 9.99 -6.00 7.88
CA CYS A 17 8.73 -6.23 7.20
C CYS A 17 8.86 -7.22 6.04
N SER A 18 7.77 -7.88 5.70
CA SER A 18 7.59 -8.71 4.51
C SER A 18 6.24 -8.44 3.87
N ILE A 19 6.13 -8.78 2.58
CA ILE A 19 4.88 -8.73 1.82
C ILE A 19 4.73 -10.01 0.98
N ASP A 20 3.53 -10.59 0.97
CA ASP A 20 3.22 -11.81 0.22
C ASP A 20 1.78 -11.73 -0.35
N PRO A 21 1.53 -12.16 -1.60
CA PRO A 21 2.51 -12.67 -2.57
C PRO A 21 3.37 -11.56 -3.18
N LEU A 22 4.49 -11.91 -3.84
CA LEU A 22 5.31 -10.94 -4.58
C LEU A 22 4.78 -10.65 -6.00
N ASN A 23 3.75 -11.38 -6.43
CA ASN A 23 3.12 -11.23 -7.73
C ASN A 23 1.60 -11.32 -7.57
N GLY A 24 0.88 -10.44 -8.25
CA GLY A 24 -0.57 -10.48 -8.25
C GLY A 24 -1.19 -9.52 -9.26
N THR A 25 -2.48 -9.32 -9.11
CA THR A 25 -3.28 -8.34 -9.85
C THR A 25 -3.78 -7.24 -8.91
N ILE A 26 -4.39 -6.19 -9.46
CA ILE A 26 -5.08 -5.14 -8.69
C ILE A 26 -6.17 -5.67 -7.73
N THR A 27 -6.67 -6.89 -7.95
CA THR A 27 -7.68 -7.53 -7.07
C THR A 27 -7.07 -8.46 -6.03
N THR A 28 -5.78 -8.79 -6.15
CA THR A 28 -5.05 -9.66 -5.21
C THR A 28 -4.91 -8.97 -3.86
N LEU A 29 -5.18 -9.70 -2.78
CA LEU A 29 -4.90 -9.26 -1.42
C LEU A 29 -3.46 -9.61 -1.06
N PHE A 30 -2.67 -8.59 -0.81
CA PHE A 30 -1.30 -8.69 -0.34
C PHE A 30 -1.27 -8.58 1.17
N THR A 31 -0.62 -9.51 1.85
CA THR A 31 -0.44 -9.50 3.30
C THR A 31 0.92 -8.89 3.63
N VAL A 32 0.90 -7.76 4.33
CA VAL A 32 2.08 -7.10 4.87
C VAL A 32 2.24 -7.50 6.32
N THR A 33 3.44 -7.90 6.71
CA THR A 33 3.76 -8.32 8.09
C THR A 33 5.04 -7.63 8.56
N CYS A 34 4.96 -6.85 9.64
CA CYS A 34 6.08 -6.12 10.23
C CYS A 34 6.35 -6.61 11.67
N LEU A 35 7.34 -7.48 11.85
CA LEU A 35 7.62 -8.13 13.13
C LEU A 35 8.82 -7.52 13.83
N ASN A 36 8.86 -7.71 15.16
CA ASN A 36 10.00 -7.39 16.03
C ASN A 36 10.39 -5.90 16.10
N TRP A 37 9.51 -5.00 15.65
CA TRP A 37 9.70 -3.57 15.88
C TRP A 37 9.59 -3.26 17.38
N PHE A 38 10.63 -2.62 17.90
CA PHE A 38 10.71 -2.22 19.29
C PHE A 38 10.79 -0.71 19.39
N ASP A 39 9.99 -0.16 20.29
CA ASP A 39 10.04 1.22 20.74
C ASP A 39 9.69 1.26 22.23
N THR A 40 10.38 2.09 23.02
CA THR A 40 10.15 2.16 24.47
C THR A 40 8.79 2.73 24.85
N ASN A 41 8.22 3.53 23.97
CA ASN A 41 6.93 4.20 24.13
C ASN A 41 5.82 3.49 23.36
N GLY A 42 6.19 2.62 22.42
CA GLY A 42 5.31 1.75 21.69
C GLY A 42 5.07 2.24 20.27
N ILE A 43 4.66 1.30 19.42
CA ILE A 43 4.36 1.59 18.02
C ILE A 43 2.94 2.14 17.90
N LYS A 44 2.81 3.23 17.15
CA LYS A 44 1.53 3.89 16.85
C LYS A 44 0.88 3.26 15.62
N ASP A 45 1.62 3.15 14.53
CA ASP A 45 1.12 2.60 13.26
C ASP A 45 2.22 2.20 12.29
N TYR A 46 1.78 1.50 11.25
CA TYR A 46 2.51 1.08 10.07
C TYR A 46 1.82 1.67 8.84
N SER A 47 2.56 2.42 8.04
CA SER A 47 2.05 3.06 6.82
C SER A 47 2.78 2.53 5.60
N LEU A 48 2.03 2.15 4.55
CA LEU A 48 2.59 1.66 3.30
C LEU A 48 2.51 2.75 2.22
N TYR A 49 3.66 3.02 1.61
CA TYR A 49 3.80 3.94 0.48
C TYR A 49 4.27 3.19 -0.76
N THR A 50 3.78 3.62 -1.92
CA THR A 50 4.17 3.04 -3.21
C THR A 50 4.51 4.09 -4.25
N TRP A 51 5.40 3.73 -5.18
CA TRP A 51 5.64 4.47 -6.42
C TRP A 51 6.03 3.52 -7.55
N THR A 52 5.87 3.95 -8.79
CA THR A 52 6.26 3.18 -9.98
C THR A 52 7.57 3.71 -10.57
N THR A 53 7.56 4.95 -11.03
CA THR A 53 8.70 5.54 -11.77
C THR A 53 9.53 6.50 -10.91
N ASP A 54 8.87 7.43 -10.20
CA ASP A 54 9.53 8.51 -9.45
C ASP A 54 9.33 8.34 -7.93
N PRO A 55 10.39 8.10 -7.15
CA PRO A 55 10.29 7.91 -5.69
C PRO A 55 9.80 9.17 -4.95
N THR A 56 9.89 10.35 -5.56
CA THR A 56 9.35 11.59 -4.96
C THR A 56 7.82 11.65 -5.02
N GLN A 57 7.20 10.87 -5.91
CA GLN A 57 5.75 10.77 -6.09
C GLN A 57 5.14 9.59 -5.32
N ARG A 58 5.76 9.21 -4.21
CA ARG A 58 5.26 8.13 -3.36
C ARG A 58 3.87 8.47 -2.83
N THR A 59 2.94 7.55 -3.01
CA THR A 59 1.55 7.67 -2.55
C THR A 59 1.32 6.74 -1.38
N MET A 60 0.68 7.25 -0.32
CA MET A 60 0.23 6.44 0.80
C MET A 60 -0.96 5.59 0.39
N ILE A 61 -0.88 4.28 0.55
CA ILE A 61 -1.97 3.35 0.20
C ILE A 61 -2.80 3.00 1.42
N VAL A 62 -2.15 2.75 2.56
CA VAL A 62 -2.83 2.32 3.79
C VAL A 62 -2.01 2.69 5.02
N PHE A 63 -2.70 2.89 6.14
CA PHE A 63 -2.12 2.81 7.48
C PHE A 63 -2.83 1.72 8.28
N SER A 64 -2.11 1.15 9.24
CA SER A 64 -2.64 0.13 10.13
C SER A 64 -2.05 0.31 11.54
N PRO A 65 -2.88 0.27 12.61
CA PRO A 65 -2.38 0.23 13.99
C PRO A 65 -1.85 -1.16 14.38
N VAL A 66 -2.08 -2.19 13.55
CA VAL A 66 -1.60 -3.55 13.77
C VAL A 66 -0.49 -3.91 12.78
N SER A 67 0.45 -4.73 13.24
CA SER A 67 1.68 -5.10 12.50
C SER A 67 1.46 -6.00 11.30
N THR A 68 0.27 -6.61 11.17
CA THR A 68 -0.09 -7.49 10.05
C THR A 68 -1.41 -7.03 9.47
N PHE A 69 -1.41 -6.70 8.19
CA PHE A 69 -2.59 -6.17 7.50
C PHE A 69 -2.61 -6.59 6.03
N GLN A 70 -3.80 -6.55 5.44
CA GLN A 70 -3.99 -6.87 4.02
C GLN A 70 -4.32 -5.62 3.22
N VAL A 71 -3.82 -5.55 1.99
CA VAL A 71 -3.97 -4.40 1.10
C VAL A 71 -4.10 -4.84 -0.35
N ARG A 72 -4.85 -4.08 -1.15
CA ARG A 72 -4.82 -4.16 -2.61
C ARG A 72 -3.95 -3.04 -3.14
N LEU A 73 -3.09 -3.35 -4.11
CA LEU A 73 -2.09 -2.41 -4.61
C LEU A 73 -2.46 -1.92 -6.01
N PRO A 74 -2.08 -0.68 -6.37
CA PRO A 74 -2.26 -0.19 -7.73
C PRO A 74 -1.43 -1.02 -8.72
N SER A 75 -1.80 -0.99 -10.00
CA SER A 75 -0.98 -1.62 -11.04
C SER A 75 0.40 -0.99 -11.09
N GLY A 76 1.42 -1.80 -11.35
CA GLY A 76 2.76 -1.32 -11.59
C GLY A 76 2.91 -0.59 -12.92
N ASN A 77 4.14 -0.21 -13.25
CA ASN A 77 4.42 0.47 -14.52
C ASN A 77 4.05 -0.41 -15.74
N ASN A 78 3.75 0.22 -16.88
CA ASN A 78 3.32 -0.50 -18.08
C ASN A 78 4.39 -1.43 -18.67
N GLU A 79 5.68 -1.19 -18.38
CA GLU A 79 6.79 -1.95 -18.96
C GLU A 79 7.20 -3.15 -18.10
N THR A 80 7.19 -3.02 -16.77
CA THR A 80 7.71 -4.06 -15.86
C THR A 80 6.65 -4.60 -14.90
N SER A 81 5.47 -3.97 -14.83
CA SER A 81 4.43 -4.23 -13.82
C SER A 81 4.91 -4.08 -12.38
N LEU A 82 6.05 -3.42 -12.15
CA LEU A 82 6.64 -3.28 -10.83
C LEU A 82 6.06 -2.09 -10.06
N VAL A 83 5.81 -2.34 -8.78
CA VAL A 83 5.47 -1.35 -7.75
C VAL A 83 6.55 -1.40 -6.69
N ASN A 84 7.19 -0.26 -6.44
CA ASN A 84 8.16 -0.12 -5.34
C ASN A 84 7.42 0.20 -4.04
N ILE A 85 7.92 -0.32 -2.92
CA ILE A 85 7.24 -0.25 -1.64
C ILE A 85 8.19 0.30 -0.56
N ILE A 86 7.69 1.23 0.24
CA ILE A 86 8.28 1.63 1.51
C ILE A 86 7.25 1.42 2.62
N ILE A 87 7.70 0.87 3.74
CA ILE A 87 6.93 0.88 4.98
C ILE A 87 7.51 1.96 5.90
N VAL A 88 6.64 2.77 6.49
CA VAL A 88 6.99 3.74 7.54
C VAL A 88 6.38 3.24 8.84
N ILE A 89 7.23 3.05 9.85
CA ILE A 89 6.82 2.66 11.20
C ILE A 89 6.93 3.89 12.08
N ARG A 90 5.87 4.21 12.81
CA ARG A 90 5.78 5.42 13.63
C ARG A 90 5.51 5.08 15.09
N ASP A 91 6.18 5.74 16.01
CA ASP A 91 5.90 5.62 17.44
C ASP A 91 4.85 6.63 17.94
N LEU A 92 4.52 6.58 19.23
CA LEU A 92 3.54 7.48 19.86
C LEU A 92 3.96 8.96 19.89
N PHE A 93 5.25 9.27 19.70
CA PHE A 93 5.81 10.62 19.65
C PHE A 93 6.15 11.07 18.22
N ASP A 94 5.66 10.35 17.21
CA ASP A 94 5.84 10.62 15.79
C ASP A 94 7.29 10.54 15.28
N CYS A 95 8.21 9.87 16.00
CA CYS A 95 9.47 9.46 15.39
C CYS A 95 9.22 8.26 14.44
N THR A 96 9.94 8.25 13.33
CA THR A 96 9.69 7.32 12.23
C THR A 96 10.93 6.54 11.83
N THR A 97 10.69 5.30 11.39
CA THR A 97 11.67 4.49 10.66
C THR A 97 11.10 4.13 9.30
N GLU A 98 11.83 4.44 8.23
CA GLU A 98 11.48 4.06 6.86
C GLU A 98 12.24 2.78 6.46
N LEU A 99 11.53 1.80 5.90
CA LEU A 99 12.09 0.56 5.39
C LEU A 99 11.74 0.40 3.90
N SER A 100 12.75 0.43 3.05
CA SER A 100 12.62 0.09 1.63
C SER A 100 12.49 -1.41 1.45
N MET A 101 11.44 -1.82 0.76
CA MET A 101 11.15 -3.21 0.45
C MET A 101 11.58 -3.54 -0.99
N SER A 102 11.66 -4.83 -1.33
CA SER A 102 11.74 -5.24 -2.72
C SER A 102 10.47 -4.85 -3.49
N SER A 103 10.63 -4.47 -4.75
CA SER A 103 9.49 -4.21 -5.64
C SER A 103 8.70 -5.49 -5.89
N ILE A 104 7.40 -5.35 -6.10
CA ILE A 104 6.51 -6.48 -6.42
C ILE A 104 5.83 -6.27 -7.77
N SER A 105 5.35 -7.35 -8.38
CA SER A 105 4.63 -7.28 -9.66
C SER A 105 3.12 -7.21 -9.42
N VAL A 106 2.48 -6.12 -9.89
CA VAL A 106 1.04 -5.94 -9.84
C VAL A 106 0.52 -5.62 -11.23
N THR A 107 -0.25 -6.54 -11.79
CA THR A 107 -0.81 -6.44 -13.14
C THR A 107 -2.29 -6.05 -13.10
N VAL A 108 -2.77 -5.48 -14.21
CA VAL A 108 -4.22 -5.31 -14.41
C VAL A 108 -4.81 -6.63 -14.89
N ASN A 109 -6.06 -6.91 -14.51
CA ASN A 109 -6.81 -8.01 -15.09
C ASN A 109 -7.36 -7.58 -16.45
N LEU A 110 -6.81 -8.15 -17.53
CA LEU A 110 -7.23 -7.84 -18.90
C LEU A 110 -8.70 -8.17 -19.17
N ALA A 111 -9.26 -9.18 -18.48
CA ALA A 111 -10.67 -9.51 -18.61
C ALA A 111 -11.56 -8.35 -18.11
N ASP A 112 -11.26 -7.81 -16.93
CA ASP A 112 -12.02 -6.70 -16.33
C ASP A 112 -11.97 -5.45 -17.23
N ILE A 113 -10.82 -5.17 -17.84
CA ILE A 113 -10.67 -4.07 -18.81
C ILE A 113 -11.50 -4.33 -20.07
N THR A 114 -11.45 -5.56 -20.58
CA THR A 114 -12.17 -5.94 -21.80
C THR A 114 -13.68 -5.84 -21.59
N ASP A 115 -14.18 -6.30 -20.44
CA ASP A 115 -15.59 -6.22 -20.06
C ASP A 115 -16.04 -4.77 -19.94
N PHE A 116 -15.22 -3.91 -19.32
CA PHE A 116 -15.49 -2.48 -19.26
C PHE A 116 -15.56 -1.83 -20.65
N ILE A 117 -14.62 -2.15 -21.55
CA ILE A 117 -14.62 -1.64 -22.94
C ILE A 117 -15.87 -2.11 -23.68
N ASN A 118 -16.25 -3.37 -23.53
CA ASN A 118 -17.46 -3.92 -24.17
C ASN A 118 -18.73 -3.18 -23.71
N VAL A 119 -18.80 -2.82 -22.43
CA VAL A 119 -19.91 -2.02 -21.88
C VAL A 119 -19.92 -0.60 -22.46
N LEU A 120 -18.75 0.02 -22.63
CA LEU A 120 -18.65 1.36 -23.24
C LEU A 120 -18.99 1.36 -24.74
N GLN A 121 -18.75 0.25 -25.43
CA GLN A 121 -19.00 0.09 -26.86
C GLN A 121 -20.39 -0.47 -27.16
N ALA A 122 -21.13 -0.92 -26.15
CA ALA A 122 -22.48 -1.44 -26.32
C ALA A 122 -23.38 -0.35 -26.92
N PRO A 123 -24.07 -0.62 -28.04
CA PRO A 123 -24.99 0.35 -28.63
C PRO A 123 -26.08 0.69 -27.61
N SER A 124 -26.42 1.98 -27.52
CA SER A 124 -27.46 2.51 -26.63
C SER A 124 -28.85 2.03 -27.06
N THR A 125 -29.15 0.76 -26.84
CA THR A 125 -30.49 0.22 -26.94
C THR A 125 -30.98 -0.10 -25.54
N GLU A 126 -31.92 0.74 -25.08
CA GLU A 126 -32.71 0.68 -23.84
C GLU A 126 -32.18 1.46 -22.63
N ALA A 127 -32.67 2.70 -22.53
CA ALA A 127 -32.40 3.70 -21.51
C ALA A 127 -32.97 3.40 -20.10
N ASN A 128 -33.15 2.14 -19.68
CA ASN A 128 -33.82 1.86 -18.40
C ASN A 128 -33.10 0.92 -17.42
N ASN A 129 -31.90 0.42 -17.74
CA ASN A 129 -31.03 -0.22 -16.73
C ASN A 129 -29.59 0.12 -17.07
N ASN A 130 -29.05 1.18 -16.47
CA ASN A 130 -27.65 1.58 -16.68
C ASN A 130 -26.72 0.50 -16.10
N GLN A 131 -26.37 -0.48 -16.93
CA GLN A 131 -25.43 -1.57 -16.64
C GLN A 131 -24.09 -1.03 -16.10
N PHE A 132 -23.74 0.19 -16.48
CA PHE A 132 -22.63 0.98 -15.94
C PHE A 132 -22.68 1.18 -14.41
N VAL A 133 -23.85 1.39 -13.81
CA VAL A 133 -24.02 1.56 -12.36
C VAL A 133 -23.83 0.23 -11.61
N GLN A 134 -24.17 -0.90 -12.25
CA GLN A 134 -23.94 -2.23 -11.67
C GLN A 134 -22.45 -2.61 -11.65
N LEU A 135 -21.67 -2.26 -12.69
CA LEU A 135 -20.23 -2.55 -12.72
C LEU A 135 -19.40 -1.71 -11.75
N LEU A 136 -19.82 -0.49 -11.43
CA LEU A 136 -19.12 0.38 -10.47
C LEU A 136 -19.42 0.03 -9.01
N SER A 137 -20.40 -0.84 -8.75
CA SER A 137 -20.87 -1.19 -7.40
C SER A 137 -20.42 -2.58 -6.93
N SER A 138 -19.67 -3.32 -7.75
CA SER A 138 -19.06 -4.62 -7.46
C SER A 138 -17.56 -4.50 -7.18
#